data_AF-A0A1F7I758-F1
#
_entry.id   AF-A0A1F7I758-F1
#
_cell.length_a   1.000
_cell.length_b   1.000
_cell.length_c   1.000
_cell.angle_alpha   90.00
_cell.angle_beta   90.00
_cell.angle_gamma   90.00
#
_symmetry.space_group_name_H-M   'P 1'
#
loop_
_entity.id
_entity.type
_entity.pdbx_description
1 polymer ?
#
loop_
_entity_poly.entity_id
_entity_poly.type
_entity_poly.pdbx_seq_one_letter_code
_entity_poly.pdbx_strand_id
1 'polypeptide(L)'
;MSLFLHEIVHLLLSLMIGVFVWDKFKKPFSAFFAALLGGVLIDFDHLYDYFVAFGFSFDLNSFLSGNYFEINNKIIVPFHAWEWVFLLLILYLFLSLKSKSRIRNKKLFVLPIILALALGISSHLIFDTIANHMLPQSYFLTYRIMNRYTVQKMVTLGHYEKVLKEGESK
;
A
#
# COMPACT_ATOMS: atom_id res chain seq x y z
N MET A 1 13.94 -6.83 7.25
CA MET A 1 13.54 -6.05 8.45
C MET A 1 12.45 -6.83 9.17
N SER A 2 12.32 -6.75 10.50
CA SER A 2 11.18 -7.40 11.18
C SER A 2 9.87 -6.74 10.78
N LEU A 3 8.78 -7.50 10.63
CA LEU A 3 7.44 -6.98 10.32
C LEU A 3 7.03 -5.83 11.24
N PHE A 4 7.27 -5.96 12.55
CA PHE A 4 6.97 -4.90 13.52
C PHE A 4 7.63 -3.55 13.17
N LEU A 5 8.90 -3.56 12.76
CA LEU A 5 9.60 -2.35 12.37
C LEU A 5 9.10 -1.81 11.02
N HIS A 6 8.67 -2.71 10.12
CA HIS A 6 8.03 -2.36 8.85
C HIS A 6 6.75 -1.54 9.09
N GLU A 7 5.85 -2.06 9.92
CA GLU A 7 4.60 -1.40 10.30
C GLU A 7 4.82 -0.08 11.04
N ILE A 8 5.84 0.01 11.89
CA ILE A 8 6.19 1.27 12.55
C ILE A 8 6.57 2.33 11.52
N VAL A 9 7.34 1.98 10.49
CA VAL A 9 7.73 2.95 9.46
C VAL A 9 6.49 3.42 8.68
N HIS A 10 5.59 2.52 8.29
CA HIS A 10 4.32 2.86 7.66
C HIS A 10 3.47 3.81 8.51
N LEU A 11 3.36 3.51 9.82
CA LEU A 11 2.66 4.36 10.77
C LEU A 11 3.28 5.76 10.85
N LEU A 12 4.60 5.85 11.00
CA LEU A 12 5.31 7.12 11.10
C LEU A 12 5.17 7.96 9.81
N LEU A 13 5.38 7.35 8.65
CA LEU A 13 5.19 8.02 7.35
C LEU A 13 3.75 8.51 7.18
N SER A 14 2.77 7.68 7.52
CA SER A 14 1.35 8.04 7.48
C SER A 14 1.02 9.22 8.39
N LEU A 15 1.57 9.25 9.61
CA LEU A 15 1.39 10.37 10.54
C LEU A 15 2.05 11.65 10.00
N MET A 16 3.26 11.56 9.43
CA MET A 16 3.94 12.71 8.80
C MET A 16 3.10 13.30 7.65
N ILE A 17 2.53 12.44 6.81
CA ILE A 17 1.61 12.84 5.73
C ILE A 17 0.34 13.47 6.29
N GLY A 18 -0.22 12.88 7.34
CA GLY A 18 -1.35 13.43 8.08
C GLY A 18 -1.09 14.86 8.54
N VAL A 19 0.06 15.11 9.19
CA VAL A 19 0.48 16.46 9.63
C VAL A 19 0.62 17.41 8.45
N PHE A 20 1.29 16.99 7.37
CA PHE A 20 1.50 17.82 6.18
C PHE A 20 0.16 18.26 5.55
N VAL A 21 -0.77 17.33 5.35
CA VAL A 21 -2.08 17.64 4.75
C VAL A 21 -2.97 18.41 5.73
N TRP A 22 -2.92 18.08 7.01
CA TRP A 22 -3.62 18.82 8.07
C TRP A 22 -3.22 20.30 8.08
N ASP A 23 -1.93 20.60 8.03
CA ASP A 23 -1.43 21.99 8.00
C ASP A 23 -1.90 22.71 6.72
N LYS A 24 -1.71 22.06 5.56
CA LYS A 24 -2.07 22.60 4.24
C LYS A 24 -3.56 22.98 4.11
N PHE A 25 -4.47 22.27 4.77
CA PHE A 25 -5.92 22.41 4.59
C PHE A 25 -6.65 23.06 5.78
N LYS A 26 -5.94 23.81 6.63
CA LYS A 26 -6.52 24.47 7.82
C LYS A 26 -7.06 23.50 8.86
N LYS A 27 -6.25 22.48 9.17
CA LYS A 27 -6.39 21.58 10.32
C LYS A 27 -7.54 20.54 10.26
N PRO A 28 -7.88 19.92 9.11
CA PRO A 28 -8.87 18.85 9.06
C PRO A 28 -8.31 17.57 9.69
N PHE A 29 -8.86 17.16 10.83
CA PHE A 29 -8.41 15.93 11.51
C PHE A 29 -8.61 14.66 10.66
N SER A 30 -9.55 14.69 9.71
CA SER A 30 -9.78 13.60 8.75
C SER A 30 -8.55 13.27 7.88
N ALA A 31 -7.59 14.19 7.75
CA ALA A 31 -6.32 13.93 7.04
C ALA A 31 -5.51 12.80 7.69
N PHE A 32 -5.47 12.73 9.02
CA PHE A 32 -4.75 11.65 9.72
C PHE A 32 -5.39 10.29 9.46
N PHE A 33 -6.71 10.21 9.59
CA PHE A 33 -7.44 8.97 9.33
C PHE A 33 -7.26 8.50 7.88
N ALA A 34 -7.33 9.42 6.91
CA ALA A 34 -7.14 9.09 5.51
C ALA A 34 -5.69 8.65 5.21
N ALA A 35 -4.69 9.28 5.80
CA ALA A 35 -3.29 8.88 5.64
C ALA A 35 -3.03 7.50 6.25
N LEU A 36 -3.54 7.22 7.46
CA LEU A 36 -3.45 5.90 8.09
C LEU A 36 -4.19 4.81 7.31
N LEU A 37 -5.37 5.14 6.77
CA LEU A 37 -6.13 4.23 5.91
C LEU A 37 -5.31 3.86 4.67
N GLY A 38 -4.64 4.83 4.06
CA GLY A 38 -3.85 4.61 2.85
C GLY A 38 -2.47 4.02 3.09
N GLY A 39 -1.84 4.30 4.22
CA GLY A 39 -0.46 3.94 4.47
C GLY A 39 -0.23 2.78 5.43
N VAL A 40 -1.26 2.34 6.15
CA VAL A 40 -1.20 1.19 7.09
C VAL A 40 -2.32 0.19 6.80
N LEU A 41 -3.57 0.64 6.69
CA LEU A 41 -4.70 -0.29 6.55
C LEU A 41 -4.78 -0.97 5.18
N ILE A 42 -3.96 -0.56 4.20
CA ILE A 42 -3.89 -1.25 2.92
C ILE A 42 -3.28 -2.65 3.04
N ASP A 43 -2.42 -2.88 4.04
CA ASP A 43 -1.85 -4.19 4.39
C ASP A 43 -2.90 -5.25 4.74
N PHE A 44 -4.13 -4.83 5.06
CA PHE A 44 -5.21 -5.79 5.31
C PHE A 44 -5.55 -6.62 4.07
N ASP A 45 -5.15 -6.19 2.86
CA ASP A 45 -5.31 -7.02 1.67
C ASP A 45 -4.42 -8.27 1.68
N HIS A 46 -3.35 -8.31 2.49
CA HIS A 46 -2.55 -9.52 2.70
C HIS A 46 -3.35 -10.66 3.33
N LEU A 47 -4.44 -10.36 4.04
CA LEU A 47 -5.36 -11.40 4.51
C LEU A 47 -5.94 -12.20 3.34
N TYR A 48 -6.13 -11.57 2.17
CA TYR A 48 -6.56 -12.27 0.98
C TYR A 48 -5.52 -13.29 0.52
N ASP A 49 -4.25 -12.88 0.38
CA ASP A 49 -3.16 -13.79 0.02
C ASP A 49 -3.00 -14.93 1.03
N TYR A 50 -3.12 -14.62 2.33
CA TYR A 50 -3.13 -15.61 3.40
C TYR A 50 -4.27 -16.63 3.22
N PHE A 51 -5.51 -16.18 3.04
CA PHE A 51 -6.66 -17.08 2.89
C PHE A 51 -6.63 -17.87 1.58
N VAL A 52 -5.99 -17.35 0.53
CA VAL A 52 -5.74 -18.12 -0.70
C VAL A 52 -4.74 -19.25 -0.45
N ALA A 53 -3.71 -19.03 0.38
CA ALA A 53 -2.70 -20.06 0.69
C ALA A 53 -3.17 -21.10 1.71
N PHE A 54 -3.86 -20.66 2.77
CA PHE A 54 -4.20 -21.50 3.94
C PHE A 54 -5.70 -21.81 4.09
N GLY A 55 -6.56 -21.28 3.23
CA GLY A 55 -8.02 -21.31 3.43
C GLY A 55 -8.45 -20.44 4.62
N PHE A 56 -9.70 -20.55 5.08
CA PHE A 56 -10.26 -19.68 6.13
C PHE A 56 -9.81 -19.99 7.57
N SER A 57 -8.76 -20.78 7.76
CA SER A 57 -8.20 -21.08 9.08
C SER A 57 -7.13 -20.02 9.42
N PHE A 58 -7.50 -19.02 10.22
CA PHE A 58 -6.59 -17.94 10.59
C PHE A 58 -5.64 -18.35 11.71
N ASP A 59 -4.33 -18.28 11.44
CA ASP A 59 -3.25 -18.40 12.41
C ASP A 59 -2.36 -17.16 12.33
N LEU A 60 -2.26 -16.45 13.46
CA LEU A 60 -1.54 -15.19 13.53
C LEU A 60 -0.05 -15.36 13.25
N ASN A 61 0.57 -16.46 13.71
CA ASN A 61 2.01 -16.67 13.51
C ASN A 61 2.33 -16.89 12.02
N SER A 62 1.49 -17.65 11.32
CA SER A 62 1.60 -17.90 9.88
C SER A 62 1.29 -16.67 9.05
N PHE A 63 0.40 -15.79 9.52
CA PHE A 63 0.17 -14.50 8.89
C PHE A 63 1.37 -13.57 9.06
N LEU A 64 1.89 -13.42 10.28
CA LEU A 64 3.01 -12.52 10.56
C LEU A 64 4.34 -13.00 9.97
N SER A 65 4.47 -14.28 9.63
CA SER A 65 5.68 -14.81 8.98
C SER A 65 5.77 -14.49 7.49
N GLY A 66 4.64 -14.20 6.82
CA GLY A 66 4.61 -14.00 5.36
C GLY A 66 4.76 -15.29 4.53
N ASN A 67 4.82 -16.47 5.16
CA ASN A 67 5.08 -17.75 4.48
C ASN A 67 4.03 -18.10 3.40
N TYR A 68 2.85 -17.50 3.43
CA TYR A 68 1.81 -17.71 2.41
C TYR A 68 2.27 -17.29 1.00
N PHE A 69 3.20 -16.35 0.88
CA PHE A 69 3.77 -15.98 -0.42
C PHE A 69 4.64 -17.08 -1.01
N GLU A 70 5.39 -17.81 -0.18
CA GLU A 70 6.21 -18.95 -0.60
C GLU A 70 5.34 -20.13 -1.01
N ILE A 71 4.27 -20.41 -0.24
CA ILE A 71 3.35 -21.53 -0.48
C ILE A 71 2.57 -21.34 -1.79
N ASN A 72 2.03 -20.15 -2.02
CA ASN A 72 1.20 -19.89 -3.19
C ASN A 72 2.00 -19.43 -4.41
N ASN A 73 3.28 -19.05 -4.21
CA ASN A 73 4.17 -18.45 -5.22
C ASN A 73 3.52 -17.27 -5.99
N LYS A 74 2.63 -16.54 -5.31
CA LYS A 74 1.83 -15.44 -5.86
C LYS A 74 1.76 -14.27 -4.89
N ILE A 75 1.73 -13.05 -5.43
CA ILE A 75 1.51 -11.80 -4.70
C ILE A 75 0.30 -11.11 -5.33
N ILE A 76 -0.86 -11.14 -4.67
CA ILE A 76 -2.13 -10.67 -5.24
C ILE A 76 -2.46 -9.25 -4.78
N VAL A 77 -2.50 -9.01 -3.47
CA VAL A 77 -2.53 -7.69 -2.79
C VAL A 77 -3.21 -6.57 -3.59
N PRO A 78 -4.53 -6.60 -3.80
CA PRO A 78 -5.23 -5.69 -4.71
C PRO A 78 -5.17 -4.21 -4.31
N PHE A 79 -4.97 -3.86 -3.04
CA PHE A 79 -4.88 -2.47 -2.58
C PHE A 79 -3.48 -1.88 -2.80
N HIS A 80 -2.46 -2.72 -2.93
CA HIS A 80 -1.09 -2.30 -3.23
C HIS A 80 -0.91 -1.96 -4.72
N ALA A 81 -1.55 -0.89 -5.19
CA ALA A 81 -1.55 -0.53 -6.60
C ALA A 81 -1.39 0.97 -6.87
N TRP A 82 -0.46 1.31 -7.77
CA TRP A 82 -0.26 2.69 -8.27
C TRP A 82 -1.49 3.22 -9.01
N GLU A 83 -2.30 2.35 -9.61
CA GLU A 83 -3.56 2.72 -10.25
C GLU A 83 -4.49 3.47 -9.27
N TRP A 84 -4.55 3.06 -8.00
CA TRP A 84 -5.36 3.74 -6.98
C TRP A 84 -4.83 5.15 -6.69
N VAL A 85 -3.51 5.30 -6.59
CA VAL A 85 -2.87 6.60 -6.40
C VAL A 85 -3.22 7.53 -7.57
N PHE A 86 -3.06 7.07 -8.81
CA PHE A 86 -3.35 7.90 -9.98
C PHE A 86 -4.81 8.29 -10.07
N LEU A 87 -5.74 7.37 -9.80
CA LEU A 87 -7.17 7.65 -9.77
C LEU A 87 -7.51 8.71 -8.71
N LEU A 88 -6.95 8.60 -7.50
CA LEU A 88 -7.14 9.59 -6.42
C LEU A 88 -6.55 10.95 -6.78
N LEU A 89 -5.36 11.01 -7.38
CA LEU A 89 -4.74 12.27 -7.79
C LEU A 89 -5.49 12.94 -8.94
N ILE A 90 -5.96 12.17 -9.93
CA ILE A 90 -6.83 12.69 -11.00
C ILE A 90 -8.12 13.25 -10.41
N LEU A 91 -8.75 12.53 -9.48
CA LEU A 91 -9.95 12.99 -8.78
C LEU A 91 -9.68 14.27 -7.98
N TYR A 92 -8.56 14.34 -7.26
CA TYR A 92 -8.11 15.54 -6.55
C TYR A 92 -7.97 16.74 -7.50
N LEU A 93 -7.28 16.58 -8.62
CA LEU A 93 -7.10 17.63 -9.62
C LEU A 93 -8.45 18.09 -10.19
N PHE A 94 -9.30 17.16 -10.61
CA PHE A 94 -10.62 17.47 -11.15
C PHE A 94 -11.50 18.24 -10.16
N LEU A 95 -11.51 17.85 -8.88
CA LEU A 95 -12.28 18.52 -7.84
C LEU A 95 -11.66 19.86 -7.43
N SER A 96 -10.33 20.00 -7.45
CA SER A 96 -9.66 21.26 -7.13
C SER A 96 -9.98 22.35 -8.17
N LEU A 97 -9.94 22.02 -9.46
CA LEU A 97 -10.14 22.96 -10.57
C LEU A 97 -11.58 23.48 -10.73
N LYS A 98 -12.60 22.73 -10.31
CA LYS A 98 -14.02 23.15 -10.45
C LYS A 98 -14.40 24.31 -9.51
N SER A 99 -14.08 25.54 -9.86
CA SER A 99 -14.39 26.74 -9.06
C SER A 99 -15.87 27.12 -9.15
N LYS A 100 -16.71 26.64 -8.23
CA LYS A 100 -18.04 27.24 -7.96
C LYS A 100 -18.14 27.57 -6.47
N SER A 101 -18.37 28.85 -6.19
CA SER A 101 -18.42 29.50 -4.86
C SER A 101 -19.22 28.71 -3.80
N ARG A 102 -20.30 28.02 -4.21
CA ARG A 102 -21.21 27.27 -3.31
C ARG A 102 -20.63 25.97 -2.72
N ILE A 103 -19.50 25.48 -3.24
CA ILE A 103 -18.90 24.17 -2.83
C ILE A 103 -17.66 24.38 -1.93
N ARG A 104 -17.30 25.62 -1.59
CA ARG A 104 -16.05 25.95 -0.88
C ARG A 104 -15.87 25.16 0.43
N ASN A 105 -16.92 24.99 1.23
CA ASN A 105 -16.84 24.26 2.50
C ASN A 105 -16.73 22.74 2.30
N LYS A 106 -17.41 22.15 1.32
CA LYS A 106 -17.28 20.71 1.01
C LYS A 106 -15.90 20.37 0.44
N LYS A 107 -15.30 21.28 -0.35
CA LYS A 107 -13.94 21.10 -0.87
C LYS A 107 -12.88 21.07 0.23
N LEU A 108 -13.02 21.91 1.25
CA LEU A 108 -12.12 21.94 2.41
C LEU A 108 -12.17 20.65 3.24
N PHE A 109 -13.24 19.86 3.12
CA PHE A 109 -13.33 18.56 3.79
C PHE A 109 -12.85 17.40 2.89
N VAL A 110 -13.26 17.37 1.62
CA VAL A 110 -13.02 16.22 0.73
C VAL A 110 -11.61 16.20 0.13
N LEU A 111 -11.07 17.35 -0.29
CA LEU A 111 -9.73 17.42 -0.90
C LEU A 111 -8.61 16.93 0.02
N PRO A 112 -8.56 17.30 1.32
CA PRO A 112 -7.53 16.78 2.22
C PRO A 112 -7.64 15.26 2.42
N ILE A 113 -8.85 14.70 2.47
CA ILE A 113 -9.03 13.24 2.58
C ILE A 113 -8.43 12.54 1.36
N ILE A 114 -8.78 12.97 0.15
CA ILE A 114 -8.29 12.35 -1.10
C ILE A 114 -6.77 12.48 -1.20
N LEU A 115 -6.23 13.66 -0.89
CA LEU A 115 -4.79 13.89 -0.96
C LEU A 115 -4.02 13.07 0.09
N ALA A 116 -4.49 13.06 1.34
CA ALA A 116 -3.86 12.29 2.40
C ALA A 116 -3.90 10.78 2.11
N LEU A 117 -5.02 10.27 1.59
CA LEU A 117 -5.15 8.87 1.18
C LEU A 117 -4.17 8.53 0.05
N ALA A 118 -4.11 9.36 -1.00
CA ALA A 118 -3.20 9.15 -2.14
C ALA A 118 -1.73 9.17 -1.72
N LEU A 119 -1.34 10.13 -0.87
CA LEU A 119 0.02 10.23 -0.35
C LEU A 119 0.34 9.07 0.60
N GLY A 120 -0.60 8.67 1.46
CA GLY A 120 -0.45 7.52 2.36
C GLY A 120 -0.12 6.26 1.58
N ILE A 121 -0.95 5.92 0.58
CA ILE A 121 -0.71 4.78 -0.32
C ILE A 121 0.64 4.93 -1.02
N SER A 122 0.93 6.11 -1.60
CA SER A 122 2.19 6.33 -2.30
C SER A 122 3.41 6.05 -1.42
N SER A 123 3.40 6.55 -0.18
CA SER A 123 4.52 6.39 0.75
C SER A 123 4.72 4.94 1.17
N HIS A 124 3.62 4.21 1.34
CA HIS A 124 3.63 2.79 1.63
C HIS A 124 4.27 2.02 0.46
N LEU A 125 3.76 2.20 -0.77
CA LEU A 125 4.29 1.51 -1.96
C LEU A 125 5.78 1.83 -2.21
N ILE A 126 6.19 3.08 -2.02
CA ILE A 126 7.60 3.47 -2.17
C ILE A 126 8.45 2.75 -1.12
N PHE A 127 8.02 2.74 0.13
CA PHE A 127 8.77 2.11 1.20
C PHE A 127 8.91 0.61 0.96
N ASP A 128 7.82 -0.07 0.62
CA ASP A 128 7.88 -1.51 0.33
C ASP A 128 8.78 -1.82 -0.87
N THR A 129 8.73 -0.99 -1.92
CA THR A 129 9.58 -1.18 -3.10
C THR A 129 11.05 -1.27 -2.69
N ILE A 130 11.45 -0.42 -1.74
CA ILE A 130 12.81 -0.36 -1.23
C ILE A 130 13.06 -1.49 -0.22
N ALA A 131 12.20 -1.63 0.79
CA ALA A 131 12.40 -2.52 1.93
C ALA A 131 12.29 -4.01 1.56
N ASN A 132 11.42 -4.34 0.60
CA ASN A 132 11.15 -5.70 0.13
C ASN A 132 11.83 -6.03 -1.20
N HIS A 133 12.71 -5.14 -1.70
CA HIS A 133 13.43 -5.33 -2.96
C HIS A 133 12.53 -5.71 -4.15
N MET A 134 11.35 -5.09 -4.20
CA MET A 134 10.36 -5.29 -5.26
C MET A 134 10.73 -4.46 -6.48
N LEU A 135 10.33 -4.91 -7.66
CA LEU A 135 10.41 -4.08 -8.85
C LEU A 135 9.29 -3.02 -8.79
N PRO A 136 9.52 -1.76 -9.16
CA PRO A 136 8.47 -0.73 -9.10
C PRO A 136 7.21 -1.10 -9.90
N GLN A 137 7.36 -1.77 -11.05
CA GLN A 137 6.22 -2.23 -11.85
C GLN A 137 5.35 -3.28 -11.14
N SER A 138 5.84 -3.95 -10.10
CA SER A 138 5.12 -4.98 -9.36
C SER A 138 3.97 -4.43 -8.51
N TYR A 139 3.99 -3.13 -8.27
CA TYR A 139 2.89 -2.38 -7.67
C TYR A 139 1.91 -1.82 -8.71
N PHE A 140 1.97 -2.26 -9.96
CA PHE A 140 0.87 -2.04 -10.90
C PHE A 140 0.00 -3.29 -10.93
N LEU A 141 -1.28 -3.14 -10.62
CA LEU A 141 -2.24 -4.24 -10.65
C LEU A 141 -2.30 -4.85 -12.05
N THR A 142 -2.26 -4.00 -13.09
CA THR A 142 -2.19 -4.42 -14.48
C THR A 142 -0.97 -5.29 -14.79
N TYR A 143 0.21 -4.90 -14.30
CA TYR A 143 1.43 -5.70 -14.45
C TYR A 143 1.33 -7.04 -13.72
N ARG A 144 0.76 -7.06 -12.51
CA ARG A 144 0.53 -8.30 -11.76
C ARG A 144 -0.42 -9.24 -12.50
N ILE A 145 -1.52 -8.74 -13.04
CA ILE A 145 -2.47 -9.53 -13.84
C ILE A 145 -1.77 -10.12 -15.08
N MET A 146 -1.01 -9.32 -15.83
CA MET A 146 -0.29 -9.77 -17.02
C MET A 146 0.73 -10.88 -16.72
N ASN A 147 1.35 -10.85 -15.54
CA ASN A 147 2.31 -11.84 -15.08
C ASN A 147 1.70 -12.92 -14.15
N ARG A 148 0.36 -13.01 -14.12
CA ARG A 148 -0.40 -13.98 -13.31
C ARG A 148 0.01 -14.01 -11.83
N TYR A 149 0.39 -12.85 -11.30
CA TYR A 149 0.79 -12.63 -9.90
C TYR A 149 2.07 -13.37 -9.48
N THR A 150 2.86 -13.93 -10.39
CA THR A 150 4.01 -14.80 -10.07
C THR A 150 5.13 -14.06 -9.34
N VAL A 151 5.54 -14.51 -8.14
CA VAL A 151 6.57 -13.86 -7.29
C VAL A 151 7.87 -13.59 -8.05
N GLN A 152 8.37 -14.55 -8.83
CA GLN A 152 9.62 -14.41 -9.60
C GLN A 152 9.66 -13.17 -10.51
N LYS A 153 8.50 -12.73 -11.01
CA LYS A 153 8.39 -11.53 -11.86
C LYS A 153 8.25 -10.23 -11.07
N MET A 154 8.08 -10.33 -9.75
CA MET A 154 7.76 -9.19 -8.88
C MET A 154 8.94 -8.70 -8.04
N VAL A 155 9.83 -9.61 -7.67
CA VAL A 155 11.03 -9.27 -6.89
C VAL A 155 12.24 -9.08 -7.80
N THR A 156 13.25 -8.36 -7.31
CA THR A 156 14.56 -8.32 -7.98
C THR A 156 15.19 -9.72 -8.05
N LEU A 157 15.94 -10.00 -9.13
CA LEU A 157 16.57 -11.32 -9.33
C LEU A 157 17.46 -11.74 -8.16
N GLY A 158 18.29 -10.82 -7.64
CA GLY A 158 19.17 -11.12 -6.51
C GLY A 158 18.41 -11.47 -5.23
N HIS A 159 17.24 -10.85 -5.02
CA HIS A 159 16.38 -11.19 -3.88
C HIS A 159 15.72 -12.56 -4.08
N TYR A 160 15.20 -12.83 -5.29
CA TYR A 160 14.59 -14.13 -5.62
C TYR A 160 15.56 -15.30 -5.44
N GLU A 161 16.79 -15.17 -5.96
CA GLU A 161 17.83 -16.20 -5.83
C GLU A 161 18.23 -16.45 -4.37
N LYS A 162 18.25 -15.39 -3.54
CA LYS A 162 18.54 -15.51 -2.11
C LYS A 162 17.45 -16.33 -1.41
N VAL A 163 16.17 -16.02 -1.67
CA VAL A 163 15.04 -16.75 -1.09
C VAL A 163 15.04 -18.22 -1.51
N LEU A 164 15.31 -18.51 -2.79
CA LEU A 164 15.44 -19.90 -3.28
C LEU A 164 16.54 -20.67 -2.55
N LYS A 165 17.74 -20.08 -2.42
CA LYS A 165 18.88 -20.72 -1.74
C LYS A 165 18.60 -20.98 -0.25
N GLU A 166 17.89 -20.08 0.41
CA GLU A 166 17.50 -20.25 1.81
C GLU A 166 16.39 -21.32 1.97
N GLY A 167 15.48 -21.43 0.99
CA GLY A 167 14.43 -22.47 0.95
C GLY A 167 14.96 -23.88 0.68
N GLU A 168 16.02 -24.03 -0.11
CA GLU A 168 16.68 -25.34 -0.36
C GLU A 168 17.52 -25.85 0.82
N SER A 169 17.79 -25.00 1.82
CA SER A 169 18.59 -25.32 3.00
C SER A 169 17.78 -25.75 4.24
N LYS A 170 16.45 -25.78 4.13
CA LYS A 170 15.51 -26.22 5.16
C LYS A 170 14.92 -27.59 4.81
#